data_AF-A0A9J7BYZ6-F1
#
_entry.id   AF-A0A9J7BYZ6-F1
#
_cell.length_a   1.000
_cell.length_b   1.000
_cell.length_c   1.000
_cell.angle_alpha   90.00
_cell.angle_beta   90.00
_cell.angle_gamma   90.00
#
_symmetry.space_group_name_H-M   'P 1'
#
loop_
_entity.id
_entity.type
_entity.pdbx_description
1 polymer ?
#
loop_
_entity_poly.entity_id
_entity_poly.type
_entity_poly.pdbx_seq_one_letter_code
_entity_poly.pdbx_strand_id
1 'polypeptide(L)'
;MNQTNHETYNHDVHNGRSFGSILFDAKEELKQFVETRITMLKTEMSENMKMLKVAAPLAAVGITMLLTAYVLFTLALVGLVVAFLPTNPYRWAIAFAAVAVLWTILGGVMAYFAKREFETRQLMPKKTMRVLKEDSVWIQREVRNQI
;
A
#
# COMPACT_ATOMS: atom_id res chain seq x y z
N MET A 1 7.36 -67.57 -60.81
CA MET A 1 7.35 -67.70 -59.33
C MET A 1 8.33 -66.67 -58.80
N ASN A 2 7.88 -65.42 -58.67
CA ASN A 2 7.33 -64.79 -57.47
C ASN A 2 8.37 -64.62 -56.34
N GLN A 3 8.95 -63.41 -56.25
CA GLN A 3 9.37 -62.81 -54.99
C GLN A 3 9.03 -61.32 -55.06
N THR A 4 7.83 -60.97 -54.59
CA THR A 4 7.42 -59.59 -54.30
C THR A 4 8.11 -59.14 -53.01
N ASN A 5 9.03 -58.20 -53.12
CA ASN A 5 9.62 -57.50 -51.99
C ASN A 5 8.51 -56.78 -51.22
N HIS A 6 8.32 -57.15 -49.96
CA HIS A 6 7.49 -56.39 -49.02
C HIS A 6 8.28 -55.17 -48.56
N GLU A 7 8.04 -54.03 -49.19
CA GLU A 7 8.37 -52.73 -48.60
C GLU A 7 7.43 -52.50 -47.43
N THR A 8 7.87 -52.87 -46.22
CA THR A 8 7.27 -52.38 -44.98
C THR A 8 7.51 -50.89 -44.90
N TYR A 9 6.51 -50.13 -45.36
CA TYR A 9 6.38 -48.70 -45.07
C TYR A 9 6.16 -48.57 -43.55
N ASN A 10 7.26 -48.47 -42.80
CA ASN A 10 7.21 -48.07 -41.41
C ASN A 10 6.65 -46.65 -41.37
N HIS A 11 5.39 -46.57 -40.98
CA HIS A 11 4.77 -45.31 -40.64
C HIS A 11 5.47 -44.84 -39.35
N ASP A 12 6.46 -43.96 -39.49
CA ASP A 12 7.03 -43.19 -38.39
C ASP A 12 5.91 -42.32 -37.82
N VAL A 13 5.17 -42.89 -36.86
CA VAL A 13 4.10 -42.21 -36.16
C VAL A 13 4.76 -41.20 -35.22
N HIS A 14 4.96 -40.01 -35.77
CA HIS A 14 4.91 -38.74 -35.09
C HIS A 14 3.86 -38.78 -33.96
N ASN A 15 4.29 -38.77 -32.69
CA ASN A 15 3.53 -38.26 -31.53
C ASN A 15 4.25 -38.61 -30.22
N GLY A 16 5.22 -37.79 -29.84
CA GLY A 16 5.94 -37.98 -28.58
C GLY A 16 6.46 -36.69 -27.93
N ARG A 17 6.18 -35.51 -28.47
CA ARG A 17 6.31 -34.28 -27.68
C ARG A 17 5.13 -34.26 -26.70
N SER A 18 5.38 -34.87 -25.55
CA SER A 18 4.49 -34.96 -24.41
C SER A 18 3.91 -33.57 -24.13
N PHE A 19 2.58 -33.47 -24.01
CA PHE A 19 1.90 -32.27 -23.51
C PHE A 19 2.53 -31.75 -22.19
N GLY A 20 3.19 -32.62 -21.42
CA GLY A 20 3.96 -32.25 -20.24
C GLY A 20 5.20 -31.38 -20.52
N SER A 21 5.87 -31.51 -21.68
CA SER A 21 7.02 -30.65 -22.01
C SER A 21 6.57 -29.24 -22.39
N ILE A 22 5.46 -29.09 -23.11
CA ILE A 22 4.89 -27.78 -23.48
C ILE A 22 4.42 -27.02 -22.24
N LEU A 23 3.84 -27.72 -21.26
CA LEU A 23 3.41 -27.13 -19.99
C LEU A 23 4.59 -26.70 -19.12
N PHE A 24 5.69 -27.46 -19.18
CA PHE A 24 6.93 -27.14 -18.47
C PHE A 24 7.58 -25.89 -19.06
N ASP A 25 7.69 -25.83 -20.39
CA ASP A 25 8.23 -24.67 -21.11
C ASP A 25 7.37 -23.40 -20.86
N ALA A 26 6.04 -23.50 -20.91
CA ALA A 26 5.14 -22.38 -20.62
C ALA A 26 5.24 -21.87 -19.17
N LYS A 27 5.49 -22.76 -18.20
CA LYS A 27 5.72 -22.38 -16.79
C LYS A 27 7.06 -21.66 -16.63
N GLU A 28 8.09 -22.12 -17.31
CA GLU A 28 9.42 -21.51 -17.33
C GLU A 28 9.34 -20.07 -17.90
N GLU A 29 8.66 -19.91 -19.03
CA GLU A 29 8.44 -18.60 -19.69
C GLU A 29 7.62 -17.63 -18.82
N LEU A 30 6.54 -18.09 -18.18
CA LEU A 30 5.74 -17.26 -17.28
C LEU A 30 6.53 -16.82 -16.04
N LYS A 31 7.35 -17.72 -15.48
CA LYS A 31 8.22 -17.40 -14.35
C LYS A 31 9.21 -16.30 -14.75
N GLN A 32 9.84 -16.44 -15.92
CA GLN A 32 10.77 -15.46 -16.46
C GLN A 32 10.10 -14.10 -16.74
N PHE A 33 8.87 -14.11 -17.25
CA PHE A 33 8.08 -12.89 -17.48
C PHE A 33 7.73 -12.18 -16.17
N VAL A 34 7.27 -12.92 -15.15
CA VAL A 34 6.92 -12.36 -13.84
C VAL A 34 8.13 -11.79 -13.13
N GLU A 35 9.25 -12.52 -13.10
CA GLU A 35 10.52 -12.03 -12.54
C GLU A 35 10.98 -10.74 -13.22
N THR A 36 10.86 -10.67 -14.54
CA THR A 36 11.18 -9.48 -15.32
C THR A 36 10.27 -8.30 -14.96
N ARG A 37 8.95 -8.52 -14.87
CA ARG A 37 7.97 -7.47 -14.55
C ARG A 37 8.14 -6.96 -13.11
N ILE A 38 8.44 -7.85 -12.17
CA ILE A 38 8.75 -7.48 -10.77
C ILE A 38 10.05 -6.66 -10.72
N THR A 39 11.06 -7.05 -11.48
CA THR A 39 12.35 -6.35 -11.53
C THR A 39 12.20 -4.94 -12.12
N MET A 40 11.42 -4.79 -13.20
CA MET A 40 11.09 -3.47 -13.76
C MET A 40 10.26 -2.63 -12.77
N LEU A 41 9.21 -3.20 -12.17
CA LEU A 41 8.38 -2.50 -11.18
C LEU A 41 9.21 -2.01 -9.99
N LYS A 42 10.12 -2.85 -9.48
CA LYS A 42 11.03 -2.50 -8.38
C LYS A 42 11.97 -1.38 -8.80
N THR A 43 12.44 -1.39 -10.05
CA THR A 43 13.31 -0.34 -10.59
C THR A 43 12.57 0.99 -10.69
N GLU A 44 11.37 1.00 -11.27
CA GLU A 44 10.52 2.20 -11.34
C GLU A 44 10.17 2.75 -9.94
N MET A 45 9.81 1.89 -8.99
CA MET A 45 9.58 2.32 -7.59
C MET A 45 10.83 2.94 -6.97
N SER A 46 12.00 2.32 -7.18
CA SER A 46 13.27 2.81 -6.66
C SER A 46 13.66 4.16 -7.27
N GLU A 47 13.43 4.35 -8.57
CA GLU A 47 13.68 5.62 -9.26
C GLU A 47 12.74 6.73 -8.79
N ASN A 48 11.45 6.43 -8.64
CA ASN A 48 10.49 7.36 -8.03
C ASN A 48 10.90 7.74 -6.60
N MET A 49 11.35 6.77 -5.80
CA MET A 49 11.87 7.02 -4.46
C MET A 49 13.16 7.85 -4.46
N LYS A 50 14.02 7.72 -5.47
CA LYS A 50 15.22 8.57 -5.61
C LYS A 50 14.83 10.03 -5.89
N MET A 51 13.86 10.28 -6.77
CA MET A 51 13.32 11.63 -6.95
C MET A 51 12.70 12.17 -5.65
N LEU A 52 11.95 11.34 -4.92
CA LEU A 52 11.41 11.70 -3.62
C LEU A 52 12.50 12.04 -2.59
N LYS A 53 13.63 11.31 -2.59
CA LYS A 53 14.78 11.58 -1.71
C LYS A 53 15.46 12.91 -2.02
N VAL A 54 15.53 13.31 -3.28
CA VAL A 54 16.07 14.62 -3.69
C VAL A 54 15.12 15.74 -3.26
N ALA A 55 13.81 15.51 -3.36
CA ALA A 55 12.80 16.44 -2.88
C ALA A 55 12.62 16.43 -1.34
N ALA A 56 13.09 15.38 -0.65
CA ALA A 56 12.87 15.17 0.77
C ALA A 56 13.36 16.32 1.68
N PRO A 57 14.57 16.89 1.52
CA PRO A 57 15.00 18.01 2.37
C PRO A 57 14.15 19.26 2.14
N LEU A 58 13.78 19.56 0.89
CA LEU A 58 12.93 20.70 0.56
C LEU A 58 11.51 20.50 1.11
N ALA A 59 10.96 19.29 0.99
CA ALA A 59 9.70 18.91 1.58
C ALA A 59 9.73 19.00 3.11
N ALA A 60 10.84 18.59 3.75
CA ALA A 60 11.01 18.70 5.19
C ALA A 60 10.98 20.16 5.65
N VAL A 61 11.68 21.06 4.96
CA VAL A 61 11.63 22.52 5.24
C VAL A 61 10.22 23.08 5.01
N GLY A 62 9.55 22.66 3.93
CA GLY A 62 8.16 23.06 3.69
C GLY A 62 7.23 22.61 4.81
N ILE A 63 7.34 21.36 5.24
CA ILE A 63 6.55 20.80 6.35
C ILE A 63 6.85 21.53 7.65
N THR A 64 8.11 21.82 7.98
CA THR A 64 8.45 22.56 9.21
C THR A 64 7.86 23.97 9.18
N MET A 65 7.97 24.68 8.05
CA MET A 65 7.40 26.03 7.90
C MET A 65 5.87 26.02 8.00
N LEU A 66 5.21 25.01 7.41
CA LEU A 66 3.76 24.83 7.53
C LEU A 66 3.33 24.50 8.96
N LEU A 67 4.09 23.65 9.67
CA LEU A 67 3.85 23.36 11.08
C LEU A 67 4.01 24.61 11.96
N THR A 68 5.06 25.41 11.70
CA THR A 68 5.25 26.69 12.38
C THR A 68 4.09 27.65 12.11
N ALA A 69 3.68 27.79 10.85
CA ALA A 69 2.53 28.62 10.47
C ALA A 69 1.24 28.14 11.15
N TYR A 70 1.00 26.84 11.24
CA TYR A 70 -0.15 26.25 11.93
C TYR A 70 -0.18 26.60 13.42
N VAL A 71 0.96 26.52 14.11
CA VAL A 71 1.07 26.89 15.53
C VAL A 71 0.82 28.39 15.72
N LEU A 72 1.44 29.24 14.91
CA LEU A 72 1.23 30.69 14.96
C LEU A 72 -0.22 31.07 14.68
N PHE A 73 -0.85 30.44 13.68
CA PHE A 73 -2.25 30.64 13.37
C PHE A 73 -3.16 30.23 14.53
N THR A 74 -2.88 29.09 15.17
CA THR A 74 -3.63 28.64 16.34
C THR A 74 -3.49 29.61 17.51
N LEU A 75 -2.28 30.11 17.79
CA LEU A 75 -2.05 31.11 18.82
C LEU A 75 -2.75 32.44 18.51
N ALA A 76 -2.72 32.89 17.26
CA ALA A 76 -3.43 34.08 16.82
C ALA A 76 -4.95 33.94 17.02
N LEU A 77 -5.51 32.77 16.72
CA LEU A 77 -6.92 32.47 16.91
C LEU A 77 -7.29 32.43 18.40
N VAL A 78 -6.45 31.85 19.25
CA VAL A 78 -6.61 31.91 20.71
C VAL A 78 -6.56 33.35 21.20
N GLY A 79 -5.58 34.14 20.76
CA GLY A 79 -5.46 35.55 21.10
C GLY A 79 -6.69 36.37 20.70
N LEU A 80 -7.25 36.09 19.52
CA LEU A 80 -8.50 36.70 19.05
C LEU A 80 -9.65 36.35 20.00
N VAL A 81 -9.82 35.07 20.36
CA VAL A 81 -10.87 34.65 21.31
C VAL A 81 -10.69 35.34 22.66
N VAL A 82 -9.47 35.36 23.19
CA VAL A 82 -9.13 36.05 24.46
C VAL A 82 -9.52 37.52 24.44
N ALA A 83 -9.36 38.22 23.31
CA ALA A 83 -9.71 39.63 23.16
C ALA A 83 -11.22 39.90 23.31
N PHE A 84 -12.08 38.92 23.02
CA PHE A 84 -13.53 39.01 23.23
C PHE A 84 -13.97 38.54 24.62
N LEU A 85 -13.10 37.90 25.41
CA LEU A 85 -13.45 37.45 26.76
C LEU A 85 -13.23 38.54 27.82
N PRO A 86 -14.11 38.65 28.83
CA PRO A 86 -13.91 39.52 29.99
C PRO A 86 -12.61 39.26 30.76
N THR A 87 -12.23 40.23 31.58
CA THR A 87 -11.09 40.15 32.51
C THR A 87 -11.27 39.08 33.58
N ASN A 88 -10.87 37.84 33.24
CA ASN A 88 -10.93 36.67 34.11
C ASN A 88 -9.56 35.93 34.11
N PRO A 89 -9.09 35.41 35.26
CA PRO A 89 -7.88 34.56 35.34
C PRO A 89 -7.90 33.37 34.37
N TYR A 90 -9.07 32.79 34.11
CA TYR A 90 -9.22 31.57 33.31
C TYR A 90 -9.44 31.83 31.81
N ARG A 91 -9.42 33.09 31.36
CA ARG A 91 -9.76 33.42 29.96
C ARG A 91 -8.90 32.69 28.92
N TRP A 92 -7.62 32.46 29.23
CA TRP A 92 -6.69 31.76 28.35
C TRP A 92 -7.07 30.27 28.25
N ALA A 93 -7.36 29.63 29.39
CA ALA A 93 -7.79 28.24 29.42
C ALA A 93 -9.09 28.04 28.62
N ILE A 94 -10.07 28.94 28.79
CA ILE A 94 -11.33 28.90 28.04
C ILE A 94 -11.09 29.11 26.54
N ALA A 95 -10.24 30.07 26.17
CA ALA A 95 -9.91 30.32 24.77
C ALA A 95 -9.23 29.12 24.12
N PHE A 96 -8.20 28.54 24.77
CA PHE A 96 -7.55 27.32 24.28
C PHE A 96 -8.54 26.15 24.16
N ALA A 97 -9.43 25.97 25.13
CA ALA A 97 -10.47 24.94 25.07
C ALA A 97 -11.43 25.15 23.89
N ALA A 98 -11.87 26.38 23.65
CA ALA A 98 -12.74 26.71 22.51
C ALA A 98 -12.06 26.41 21.16
N VAL A 99 -10.79 26.80 21.01
CA VAL A 99 -10.01 26.52 19.79
C VAL A 99 -9.73 25.02 19.64
N ALA A 100 -9.51 24.30 20.73
CA ALA A 100 -9.35 22.84 20.70
C ALA A 100 -10.62 22.12 20.23
N VAL A 101 -11.80 22.57 20.66
CA VAL A 101 -13.08 22.05 20.16
C VAL A 101 -13.23 22.32 18.66
N LEU A 102 -12.90 23.53 18.20
CA LEU A 102 -12.91 23.87 16.77
C LEU A 102 -12.03 22.92 15.94
N TRP A 103 -10.77 22.73 16.35
CA TRP A 103 -9.84 21.81 15.67
C TRP A 103 -10.30 20.36 15.72
N THR A 104 -10.93 19.93 16.82
CA THR A 104 -11.48 18.58 16.96
C THR A 104 -12.62 18.34 15.97
N ILE A 105 -13.50 19.33 15.76
CA ILE A 105 -14.59 19.22 14.78
C ILE A 105 -14.01 19.16 13.37
N LEU A 106 -13.13 20.09 13.00
CA LEU A 106 -12.52 20.13 11.66
C LEU A 106 -11.72 18.85 11.36
N GLY A 107 -10.87 18.43 12.30
CA GLY A 107 -10.09 17.20 12.19
C GLY A 107 -10.97 15.95 12.15
N GLY A 108 -12.03 15.91 12.96
CA GLY A 108 -13.01 14.81 12.96
C GLY A 108 -13.73 14.67 11.63
N VAL A 109 -14.17 15.79 11.03
CA VAL A 109 -14.81 15.81 9.71
C VAL A 109 -13.85 15.35 8.61
N MET A 110 -12.62 15.88 8.58
CA MET A 110 -11.61 15.44 7.61
C MET A 110 -11.27 13.96 7.79
N ALA A 111 -11.08 13.49 9.03
CA ALA A 111 -10.81 12.09 9.31
C ALA A 111 -11.98 11.18 8.90
N TYR A 112 -13.22 11.64 9.06
CA TYR A 112 -14.40 10.91 8.60
C TYR A 112 -14.43 10.79 7.08
N PHE A 113 -14.19 11.89 6.35
CA PHE A 113 -14.09 11.85 4.89
C PHE A 113 -12.92 11.01 4.39
N ALA A 114 -11.74 11.12 5.03
CA ALA A 114 -10.58 10.31 4.68
C ALA A 114 -10.86 8.81 4.88
N LYS A 115 -11.47 8.42 6.01
CA LYS A 115 -11.90 7.03 6.25
C LYS A 115 -12.86 6.55 5.17
N ARG A 116 -13.87 7.37 4.82
CA ARG A 116 -14.85 7.03 3.79
C ARG A 116 -14.21 6.90 2.40
N GLU A 117 -13.26 7.76 2.06
CA GLU A 117 -12.53 7.71 0.79
C GLU A 117 -11.64 6.46 0.72
N PHE A 118 -10.96 6.10 1.82
CA PHE A 118 -10.17 4.85 1.90
C PHE A 118 -11.02 3.58 1.92
N GLU A 119 -12.26 3.65 2.38
CA GLU A 119 -13.20 2.52 2.30
C GLU A 119 -13.79 2.35 0.90
N THR A 120 -13.97 3.48 0.18
CA THR A 120 -14.55 3.52 -1.16
C THR A 120 -13.50 3.20 -2.24
N ARG A 121 -12.31 3.79 -2.13
CA ARG A 121 -11.14 3.39 -2.93
C ARG A 121 -10.52 2.20 -2.22
N GLN A 122 -10.65 1.00 -2.78
CA GLN A 122 -10.16 -0.29 -2.25
C GLN A 122 -8.63 -0.37 -2.03
N LEU A 123 -7.99 0.63 -1.46
CA LEU A 123 -6.58 0.66 -1.08
C LEU A 123 -6.31 -0.26 0.12
N MET A 124 -7.36 -0.64 0.86
CA MET A 124 -7.32 -1.76 1.80
C MET A 124 -8.09 -2.95 1.22
N PRO A 125 -7.41 -3.94 0.60
CA PRO A 125 -8.07 -5.18 0.17
C PRO A 125 -8.62 -5.92 1.40
N LYS A 126 -9.91 -5.74 1.66
CA LYS A 126 -10.64 -6.33 2.82
C LYS A 126 -10.50 -7.86 2.88
N LYS A 127 -10.32 -8.51 1.72
CA LYS A 127 -10.05 -9.95 1.59
C LYS A 127 -8.66 -10.33 2.13
N THR A 128 -7.60 -9.61 1.73
CA THR A 128 -6.22 -9.86 2.17
C THR A 128 -6.05 -9.63 3.67
N MET A 129 -6.71 -8.60 4.23
CA MET A 129 -6.65 -8.32 5.66
C MET A 129 -7.27 -9.43 6.52
N ARG A 130 -8.30 -10.12 6.00
CA ARG A 130 -8.94 -11.26 6.68
C ARG A 130 -8.02 -12.48 6.68
N VAL A 131 -7.43 -12.79 5.53
CA VAL A 131 -6.49 -13.91 5.38
C VAL A 131 -5.24 -13.69 6.23
N LEU A 132 -4.68 -12.48 6.25
CA LEU A 132 -3.54 -12.15 7.14
C LEU A 132 -3.87 -12.27 8.63
N LYS A 133 -5.11 -11.92 9.02
CA LYS A 133 -5.56 -12.16 10.40
C LYS A 133 -5.69 -13.64 10.70
N GLU A 134 -6.32 -14.42 9.82
CA GLU A 134 -6.47 -15.86 10.00
C GLU A 134 -5.09 -16.57 10.07
N ASP A 135 -4.16 -16.21 9.19
CA ASP A 135 -2.79 -16.74 9.17
C ASP A 135 -2.01 -16.38 10.44
N SER A 136 -2.13 -15.14 10.94
CA SER A 136 -1.46 -14.73 12.18
C SER A 136 -1.93 -15.50 13.41
N VAL A 137 -3.22 -15.82 13.48
CA VAL A 137 -3.81 -16.56 14.60
C VAL A 137 -3.45 -18.05 14.49
N TRP A 138 -3.27 -18.58 13.28
CA TRP A 138 -2.77 -19.95 13.08
C TRP A 138 -1.30 -20.07 13.51
N ILE A 139 -0.43 -19.13 13.10
CA ILE A 139 0.99 -19.10 13.50
C ILE A 139 1.14 -18.96 15.04
N GLN A 140 0.35 -18.10 15.68
CA GLN A 140 0.34 -18.00 17.15
C GLN A 140 -0.14 -19.27 17.86
N ARG A 141 -0.98 -20.08 17.22
CA ARG A 141 -1.39 -21.37 17.78
C ARG A 141 -0.30 -22.41 17.62
N GLU A 142 0.35 -22.47 16.47
CA GLU A 142 1.46 -23.40 16.22
C GLU A 142 2.65 -23.16 17.16
N VAL A 143 3.07 -21.91 17.33
CA VAL A 143 4.19 -21.55 18.23
C VAL A 143 3.90 -21.90 19.68
N ARG A 144 2.64 -21.77 20.13
CA ARG A 144 2.23 -22.12 21.50
C ARG A 144 2.09 -23.62 21.74
N ASN A 145 1.89 -24.41 20.68
CA ASN A 145 1.68 -25.85 20.79
C ASN A 145 2.98 -26.66 20.66
N GLN A 146 4.11 -26.00 20.36
CA GLN A 146 5.45 -26.59 20.29
C GLN A 146 6.33 -26.30 21.52
N ILE A 147 5.78 -25.69 22.57
CA ILE A 147 6.41 -25.46 23.89
C ILE A 147 5.62 -26.24 24.94
#